data_AF-A0A847LU89-F1
#
_entry.id   AF-A0A847LU89-F1
#
_cell.length_a   1.000
_cell.length_b   1.000
_cell.length_c   1.000
_cell.angle_alpha   90.00
_cell.angle_beta   90.00
_cell.angle_gamma   90.00
#
_symmetry.space_group_name_H-M   'P 1'
#
loop_
_entity.id
_entity.type
_entity.pdbx_description
1 polymer ?
#
loop_
_entity_poly.entity_id
_entity_poly.type
_entity_poly.pdbx_seq_one_letter_code
_entity_poly.pdbx_strand_id
1 'polypeptide(L)'
;TTVVENNKKSSVEEANKSKESGDYDITLEWDKYKQVFVFKVNDLKEAEKEINAIVNPSVWQYFGIDTYNDPDYNFTFWKKFYQEMFNKNFYRINSVAEFFEKEAKNRGWNSYDLAYQVIRSIQHIPYERPYNVVTDKTKGANILDYFTPNEIAWYKKGDCDTKSMFIVLVLRRLGYDACIYYSAEYGHAMVGLSISASGTYKEYNNKKYYFVESTYPGWKIGDLPPQMGDTKKWMIVPIK
;
A
#
# COMPACT_ATOMS: atom_id res chain seq x y z
N THR A 1 29.86 -35.18 -2.69
CA THR A 1 29.07 -34.25 -3.53
C THR A 1 28.10 -33.55 -2.62
N THR A 2 28.49 -32.39 -2.09
CA THR A 2 27.78 -31.77 -0.97
C THR A 2 27.42 -30.35 -1.35
N VAL A 3 26.12 -30.20 -1.59
CA VAL A 3 25.24 -29.04 -1.64
C VAL A 3 25.88 -27.68 -1.34
N VAL A 4 25.87 -26.82 -2.36
CA VAL A 4 26.03 -25.37 -2.24
C VAL A 4 24.63 -24.80 -1.95
N GLU A 5 24.37 -24.41 -0.69
CA GLU A 5 23.18 -23.65 -0.33
C GLU A 5 23.47 -22.14 -0.30
N ASN A 6 22.60 -21.41 -0.97
CA ASN A 6 22.71 -20.01 -1.35
C ASN A 6 22.65 -19.03 -0.15
N ASN A 7 23.80 -18.44 0.20
CA ASN A 7 23.90 -17.24 1.04
C ASN A 7 23.48 -15.97 0.28
N LYS A 8 22.18 -15.77 0.06
CA LYS A 8 21.67 -14.51 -0.55
C LYS A 8 20.51 -13.84 0.19
N LYS A 9 20.18 -14.29 1.41
CA LYS A 9 19.02 -13.79 2.18
C LYS A 9 19.31 -12.79 3.31
N SER A 10 20.56 -12.48 3.68
CA SER A 10 20.85 -11.54 4.79
C SER A 10 21.22 -10.10 4.39
N SER A 11 21.32 -9.78 3.10
CA SER A 11 22.05 -8.56 2.68
C SER A 11 21.29 -7.24 2.77
N VAL A 12 19.99 -7.23 3.09
CA VAL A 12 19.18 -5.98 3.15
C VAL A 12 19.10 -5.42 4.57
N GLU A 13 18.92 -6.27 5.59
CA GLU A 13 18.89 -5.83 6.99
C GLU A 13 20.29 -5.40 7.50
N GLU A 14 21.37 -5.94 6.93
CA GLU A 14 22.75 -5.61 7.32
C GLU A 14 23.31 -4.38 6.58
N ALA A 15 22.93 -4.14 5.32
CA ALA A 15 23.47 -3.03 4.52
C ALA A 15 23.00 -1.63 4.98
N ASN A 16 21.99 -1.58 5.86
CA ASN A 16 21.19 -0.38 6.11
C ASN A 16 21.20 0.08 7.58
N LYS A 17 21.97 -0.59 8.45
CA LYS A 17 22.02 -0.34 9.91
C LYS A 17 22.83 0.89 10.35
N SER A 18 23.29 1.77 9.46
CA SER A 18 24.30 2.78 9.81
C SER A 18 23.98 4.23 9.42
N LYS A 19 22.71 4.66 9.45
CA LYS A 19 22.38 6.10 9.30
C LYS A 19 21.47 6.60 10.41
N GLU A 20 22.07 7.28 11.39
CA GLU A 20 21.31 7.99 12.44
C GLU A 20 20.50 9.17 11.88
N SER A 21 20.94 9.73 10.74
CA SER A 21 20.23 10.73 9.95
C SER A 21 20.57 10.56 8.47
N GLY A 22 19.69 11.02 7.58
CA GLY A 22 19.96 11.06 6.14
C GLY A 22 18.76 10.71 5.27
N ASP A 23 19.08 10.47 4.01
CA ASP A 23 18.14 10.21 2.93
C ASP A 23 18.34 8.80 2.37
N TYR A 24 17.27 8.20 1.88
CA TYR A 24 17.27 6.97 1.10
C TYR A 24 16.28 7.12 -0.06
N ASP A 25 16.33 6.21 -1.03
CA ASP A 25 15.49 6.29 -2.21
C ASP A 25 14.82 4.98 -2.59
N ILE A 26 13.76 5.13 -3.37
CA ILE A 26 13.21 4.11 -4.23
C ILE A 26 13.23 4.61 -5.66
N THR A 27 13.66 3.75 -6.59
CA THR A 27 13.52 3.99 -8.03
C THR A 27 12.28 3.25 -8.51
N LEU A 28 11.32 3.98 -9.07
CA LEU A 28 10.17 3.40 -9.76
C LEU A 28 10.43 3.43 -11.27
N GLU A 29 10.35 2.26 -11.89
CA GLU A 29 10.47 2.07 -13.33
C GLU A 29 9.20 1.40 -13.84
N TRP A 30 8.48 2.06 -14.75
CA TRP A 30 7.26 1.51 -15.34
C TRP A 30 7.12 1.98 -16.78
N ASP A 31 6.76 1.04 -17.66
CA ASP A 31 6.64 1.28 -19.11
C ASP A 31 7.92 1.95 -19.69
N LYS A 32 7.86 3.24 -19.99
CA LYS A 32 9.01 4.05 -20.48
C LYS A 32 9.55 5.06 -19.47
N TYR A 33 8.98 5.10 -18.27
CA TYR A 33 9.26 6.08 -17.24
C TYR A 33 10.20 5.50 -16.18
N LYS A 34 11.05 6.36 -15.65
CA LYS A 34 11.93 6.07 -14.53
C LYS A 34 12.00 7.31 -13.65
N GLN A 35 11.71 7.15 -12.37
CA GLN A 35 11.76 8.23 -11.39
C GLN A 35 12.35 7.74 -10.07
N VAL A 36 13.24 8.56 -9.50
CA VAL A 36 13.79 8.33 -8.15
C VAL A 36 13.03 9.20 -7.15
N PHE A 37 12.52 8.60 -6.09
CA PHE A 37 11.87 9.29 -4.98
C PHE A 37 12.73 9.19 -3.73
N VAL A 38 13.04 10.35 -3.14
CA VAL A 38 13.86 10.44 -1.94
C VAL A 38 12.97 10.54 -0.71
N PHE A 39 13.27 9.73 0.29
CA PHE A 39 12.61 9.67 1.59
C PHE A 39 13.61 9.98 2.70
N LYS A 40 13.11 10.45 3.84
CA LYS A 40 13.92 10.79 5.01
C LYS A 40 13.96 9.63 6.00
N VAL A 41 15.16 9.31 6.50
CA VAL A 41 15.35 8.27 7.52
C VAL A 41 14.57 8.59 8.80
N ASN A 42 14.41 9.86 9.15
CA ASN A 42 13.61 10.26 10.31
C ASN A 42 12.13 9.91 10.14
N ASP A 43 11.57 10.09 8.94
CA ASP A 43 10.18 9.72 8.65
C ASP A 43 9.99 8.20 8.68
N LEU A 44 11.00 7.43 8.25
CA LEU A 44 11.00 5.97 8.39
C LEU A 44 10.94 5.55 9.86
N LYS A 45 11.79 6.12 10.73
CA LYS A 45 11.81 5.80 12.16
C LYS A 45 10.48 6.14 12.84
N GLU A 46 9.88 7.28 12.51
CA GLU A 46 8.57 7.64 13.04
C GLU A 46 7.47 6.69 12.51
N ALA A 47 7.51 6.31 11.23
CA ALA A 47 6.58 5.34 10.66
C ALA A 47 6.68 3.96 11.35
N GLU A 48 7.90 3.45 11.57
CA GLU A 48 8.14 2.20 12.29
C GLU A 48 7.63 2.28 13.74
N LYS A 49 7.88 3.39 14.43
CA LYS A 49 7.39 3.62 15.79
C LYS A 49 5.87 3.60 15.87
N GLU A 50 5.20 4.24 14.91
CA GLU A 50 3.74 4.26 14.81
C GLU A 50 3.14 2.86 14.57
N ILE A 51 3.74 2.09 13.65
CA ILE A 51 3.36 0.70 13.38
C ILE A 51 3.58 -0.19 14.62
N ASN A 52 4.71 -0.03 15.31
CA ASN A 52 5.01 -0.77 16.54
C ASN A 52 4.02 -0.44 17.67
N ALA A 53 3.54 0.82 17.75
CA ALA A 53 2.56 1.22 18.74
C ALA A 53 1.19 0.56 18.53
N ILE A 54 0.83 0.19 17.29
CA ILE A 54 -0.44 -0.50 17.00
C ILE A 54 -0.48 -1.90 17.61
N VAL A 55 0.66 -2.60 17.62
CA VAL A 55 0.72 -4.00 18.07
C VAL A 55 0.99 -4.14 19.57
N ASN A 56 1.34 -3.06 20.27
CA ASN A 56 1.68 -3.09 21.69
C ASN A 56 0.76 -2.15 22.51
N PRO A 57 -0.05 -2.67 23.46
CA PRO A 57 -0.09 -4.06 23.95
C PRO A 57 -0.87 -5.02 23.05
N SER A 58 -1.82 -4.53 22.24
CA SER A 58 -2.51 -5.32 21.22
C SER A 58 -3.25 -4.41 20.24
N VAL A 59 -3.50 -4.93 19.04
CA VAL A 59 -4.26 -4.22 18.00
C VAL A 59 -5.69 -3.86 18.45
N TRP A 60 -6.33 -4.73 19.24
CA TRP A 60 -7.69 -4.50 19.73
C TRP A 60 -7.74 -3.34 20.72
N GLN A 61 -6.80 -3.32 21.66
CA GLN A 61 -6.72 -2.24 22.63
C GLN A 61 -6.36 -0.90 21.97
N TYR A 62 -5.42 -0.91 21.01
CA TYR A 62 -5.03 0.29 20.27
C TYR A 62 -6.24 0.93 19.56
N PHE A 63 -7.06 0.11 18.92
CA PHE A 63 -8.22 0.58 18.16
C PHE A 63 -9.53 0.65 18.97
N GLY A 64 -9.50 0.26 20.25
CA GLY A 64 -10.67 0.17 21.11
C GLY A 64 -11.74 -0.77 20.55
N ILE A 65 -11.33 -1.94 20.05
CA ILE A 65 -12.21 -2.95 19.46
C ILE A 65 -12.59 -3.97 20.53
N ASP A 66 -13.88 -4.06 20.82
CA ASP A 66 -14.45 -5.08 21.70
C ASP A 66 -14.78 -6.33 20.91
N THR A 67 -13.89 -7.32 20.95
CA THR A 67 -14.04 -8.58 20.20
C THR A 67 -15.16 -9.48 20.72
N TYR A 68 -15.74 -9.19 21.89
CA TYR A 68 -16.88 -9.93 22.43
C TYR A 68 -18.20 -9.38 21.90
N ASN A 69 -18.33 -8.06 21.78
CA ASN A 69 -19.57 -7.40 21.37
C ASN A 69 -19.62 -6.96 19.90
N ASP A 70 -18.48 -6.95 19.20
CA ASP A 70 -18.41 -6.66 17.76
C ASP A 70 -18.32 -7.96 16.94
N PRO A 71 -19.43 -8.44 16.34
CA PRO A 71 -19.42 -9.66 15.53
C PRO A 71 -18.57 -9.52 14.25
N ASP A 72 -18.29 -8.28 13.81
CA ASP A 72 -17.51 -7.96 12.61
C ASP A 72 -16.13 -7.37 12.96
N TYR A 73 -15.61 -7.66 14.17
CA TYR A 73 -14.38 -7.05 14.70
C TYR A 73 -13.19 -7.05 13.73
N ASN A 74 -13.05 -8.10 12.89
CA ASN A 74 -12.02 -8.16 11.86
C ASN A 74 -12.17 -7.05 10.82
N PHE A 75 -13.39 -6.83 10.30
CA PHE A 75 -13.65 -5.75 9.35
C PHE A 75 -13.53 -4.38 10.03
N THR A 76 -13.99 -4.26 11.29
CA THR A 76 -13.80 -3.05 12.10
C THR A 76 -12.32 -2.71 12.26
N PHE A 77 -11.47 -3.72 12.49
CA PHE A 77 -10.02 -3.55 12.53
C PHE A 77 -9.46 -3.03 11.23
N TRP A 78 -9.70 -3.71 10.10
CA TRP A 78 -9.17 -3.27 8.81
C TRP A 78 -9.62 -1.85 8.44
N LYS A 79 -10.88 -1.51 8.76
CA LYS A 79 -11.41 -0.16 8.57
C LYS A 79 -10.64 0.88 9.37
N LYS A 80 -10.37 0.62 10.65
CA LYS A 80 -9.61 1.55 11.50
C LYS A 80 -8.13 1.58 11.13
N PHE A 81 -7.55 0.42 10.82
CA PHE A 81 -6.16 0.27 10.43
C PHE A 81 -5.84 1.05 9.15
N TYR A 82 -6.58 0.84 8.06
CA TYR A 82 -6.32 1.57 6.81
C TYR A 82 -6.57 3.07 6.94
N GLN A 83 -7.55 3.50 7.74
CA GLN A 83 -7.73 4.92 8.03
C GLN A 83 -6.54 5.51 8.82
N GLU A 84 -6.01 4.77 9.79
CA GLU A 84 -4.83 5.20 10.56
C GLU A 84 -3.59 5.29 9.65
N MET A 85 -3.38 4.28 8.80
CA MET A 85 -2.30 4.28 7.81
C MET A 85 -2.42 5.43 6.83
N PHE A 86 -3.64 5.75 6.40
CA PHE A 86 -3.88 6.93 5.58
C PHE A 86 -3.50 8.22 6.32
N ASN A 87 -4.04 8.44 7.52
CA ASN A 87 -3.85 9.67 8.30
C ASN A 87 -2.37 9.94 8.61
N LYS A 88 -1.65 8.91 9.08
CA LYS A 88 -0.24 9.03 9.48
C LYS A 88 0.72 9.23 8.31
N ASN A 89 0.37 8.73 7.12
CA ASN A 89 1.27 8.73 5.98
C ASN A 89 0.87 9.74 4.87
N PHE A 90 -0.26 10.43 5.00
CA PHE A 90 -0.81 11.31 3.97
C PHE A 90 0.21 12.34 3.45
N TYR A 91 0.99 12.94 4.35
CA TYR A 91 2.01 13.94 4.00
C TYR A 91 3.39 13.34 3.69
N ARG A 92 3.68 12.10 4.11
CA ARG A 92 4.96 11.43 3.86
C ARG A 92 5.21 11.14 2.37
N ILE A 93 4.16 11.16 1.56
CA ILE A 93 4.23 10.91 0.12
C ILE A 93 4.04 12.17 -0.74
N ASN A 94 4.14 13.37 -0.15
CA ASN A 94 3.95 14.65 -0.86
C ASN A 94 4.84 14.75 -2.11
N SER A 95 6.12 14.42 -1.99
CA SER A 95 7.07 14.47 -3.12
C SER A 95 6.66 13.55 -4.27
N VAL A 96 6.03 12.41 -3.96
CA VAL A 96 5.51 11.48 -4.96
C VAL A 96 4.29 12.08 -5.67
N ALA A 97 3.33 12.62 -4.92
CA ALA A 97 2.13 13.23 -5.48
C ALA A 97 2.46 14.47 -6.33
N GLU A 98 3.31 15.36 -5.83
CA GLU A 98 3.75 16.58 -6.53
C GLU A 98 4.46 16.26 -7.86
N PHE A 99 5.26 15.19 -7.89
CA PHE A 99 5.86 14.70 -9.12
C PHE A 99 4.80 14.32 -10.17
N PHE A 100 3.82 13.49 -9.79
CA PHE A 100 2.77 13.07 -10.72
C PHE A 100 1.88 14.23 -11.17
N GLU A 101 1.57 15.16 -10.27
CA GLU A 101 0.82 16.37 -10.62
C GLU A 101 1.58 17.22 -11.65
N LYS A 102 2.90 17.40 -11.46
CA LYS A 102 3.77 18.12 -12.39
C LYS A 102 3.86 17.40 -13.73
N GLU A 103 4.04 16.10 -13.75
CA GLU A 103 4.11 15.33 -14.98
C GLU A 103 2.79 15.34 -15.76
N ALA A 104 1.65 15.32 -15.06
CA ALA A 104 0.35 15.47 -15.70
C ALA A 104 0.23 16.82 -16.42
N LYS A 105 0.64 17.92 -15.77
CA LYS A 105 0.66 19.26 -16.38
C LYS A 105 1.59 19.33 -17.59
N ASN A 106 2.82 18.80 -17.45
CA ASN A 106 3.82 18.85 -18.51
C ASN A 106 3.42 18.04 -19.75
N ARG A 107 2.70 16.93 -19.56
CA ARG A 107 2.38 15.97 -20.62
C ARG A 107 0.93 16.07 -21.12
N GLY A 108 0.11 16.88 -20.47
CA GLY A 108 -1.32 17.01 -20.78
C GLY A 108 -2.13 15.76 -20.43
N TRP A 109 -1.76 15.03 -19.37
CA TRP A 109 -2.53 13.87 -18.93
C TRP A 109 -3.90 14.28 -18.40
N ASN A 110 -4.95 13.59 -18.86
CA ASN A 110 -6.28 13.74 -18.27
C ASN A 110 -6.35 12.99 -16.91
N SER A 111 -7.49 13.09 -16.24
CA SER A 111 -7.69 12.45 -14.93
C SER A 111 -7.50 10.93 -14.96
N TYR A 112 -7.90 10.24 -16.03
CA TYR A 112 -7.67 8.81 -16.15
C TYR A 112 -6.18 8.49 -16.34
N ASP A 113 -5.50 9.21 -17.23
CA ASP A 113 -4.08 9.00 -17.51
C ASP A 113 -3.23 9.23 -16.27
N LEU A 114 -3.47 10.31 -15.51
CA LEU A 114 -2.76 10.57 -14.25
C LEU A 114 -2.95 9.43 -13.24
N ALA A 115 -4.20 9.00 -13.00
CA ALA A 115 -4.46 7.88 -12.09
C ALA A 115 -3.79 6.58 -12.57
N TYR A 116 -3.87 6.31 -13.88
CA TYR A 116 -3.25 5.15 -14.50
C TYR A 116 -1.72 5.15 -14.31
N GLN A 117 -1.05 6.29 -14.48
CA GLN A 117 0.40 6.40 -14.29
C GLN A 117 0.82 6.16 -12.83
N VAL A 118 0.05 6.67 -11.86
CA VAL A 118 0.26 6.38 -10.43
C VAL A 118 0.14 4.88 -10.17
N ILE A 119 -0.98 4.26 -10.58
CA ILE A 119 -1.25 2.84 -10.38
C ILE A 119 -0.13 1.98 -10.99
N ARG A 120 0.24 2.26 -12.26
CA ARG A 120 1.29 1.53 -12.97
C ARG A 120 2.64 1.64 -12.27
N SER A 121 3.02 2.83 -11.81
CA SER A 121 4.30 3.02 -11.12
C SER A 121 4.44 2.14 -9.86
N ILE A 122 3.36 2.00 -9.09
CA ILE A 122 3.35 1.23 -7.85
C ILE A 122 3.16 -0.27 -8.13
N GLN A 123 2.40 -0.66 -9.16
CA GLN A 123 2.29 -2.06 -9.60
C GLN A 123 3.67 -2.68 -9.89
N HIS A 124 4.62 -1.90 -10.42
CA HIS A 124 5.98 -2.38 -10.74
C HIS A 124 6.90 -2.53 -9.52
N ILE A 125 6.51 -2.08 -8.33
CA ILE A 125 7.26 -2.39 -7.11
C ILE A 125 7.22 -3.92 -6.90
N PRO A 126 8.36 -4.60 -6.68
CA PRO A 126 8.39 -6.04 -6.47
C PRO A 126 7.44 -6.51 -5.35
N TYR A 127 6.76 -7.63 -5.59
CA TYR A 127 5.90 -8.24 -4.58
C TYR A 127 6.71 -9.05 -3.57
N GLU A 128 6.50 -8.80 -2.29
CA GLU A 128 6.98 -9.65 -1.18
C GLU A 128 6.21 -9.30 0.09
N ARG A 129 5.88 -10.32 0.91
CA ARG A 129 5.19 -10.13 2.19
C ARG A 129 6.15 -9.54 3.23
N PRO A 130 5.78 -8.44 3.93
CA PRO A 130 6.60 -7.84 4.99
C PRO A 130 7.14 -8.84 6.02
N TYR A 131 6.32 -9.83 6.43
CA TYR A 131 6.70 -10.91 7.34
C TYR A 131 7.89 -11.75 6.84
N ASN A 132 8.08 -11.90 5.53
CA ASN A 132 9.22 -12.61 4.94
C ASN A 132 10.49 -11.77 4.88
N VAL A 133 10.37 -10.45 5.05
CA VAL A 133 11.46 -9.48 4.87
C VAL A 133 12.03 -9.05 6.21
N VAL A 134 11.15 -8.69 7.15
CA VAL A 134 11.53 -8.27 8.50
C VAL A 134 11.53 -9.50 9.39
N THR A 135 12.71 -9.98 9.75
CA THR A 135 12.84 -11.25 10.51
C THR A 135 12.60 -11.10 12.01
N ASP A 136 12.69 -9.86 12.53
CA ASP A 136 12.36 -9.54 13.91
C ASP A 136 10.84 -9.63 14.14
N LYS A 137 10.42 -10.73 14.77
CA LYS A 137 9.02 -11.06 15.08
C LYS A 137 8.37 -10.14 16.11
N THR A 138 9.11 -9.19 16.69
CA THR A 138 8.57 -8.19 17.62
C THR A 138 8.16 -6.89 16.91
N LYS A 139 8.55 -6.71 15.64
CA LYS A 139 8.22 -5.52 14.86
C LYS A 139 6.79 -5.58 14.34
N GLY A 140 6.10 -4.44 14.39
CA GLY A 140 4.76 -4.31 13.87
C GLY A 140 4.68 -4.63 12.37
N ALA A 141 5.74 -4.34 11.59
CA ALA A 141 5.81 -4.73 10.18
C ALA A 141 5.75 -6.25 9.97
N ASN A 142 6.36 -7.03 10.86
CA ASN A 142 6.28 -8.49 10.83
C ASN A 142 4.92 -8.98 11.36
N ILE A 143 4.46 -8.44 12.49
CA ILE A 143 3.23 -8.89 13.18
C ILE A 143 1.97 -8.57 12.36
N LEU A 144 1.90 -7.38 11.77
CA LEU A 144 0.79 -6.95 10.92
C LEU A 144 0.94 -7.42 9.47
N ASP A 145 2.12 -7.92 9.11
CA ASP A 145 2.51 -8.22 7.73
C ASP A 145 2.27 -7.03 6.79
N TYR A 146 2.70 -5.84 7.22
CA TYR A 146 2.41 -4.57 6.54
C TYR A 146 3.62 -3.63 6.54
N PHE A 147 3.86 -2.97 5.41
CA PHE A 147 4.79 -1.87 5.21
C PHE A 147 4.06 -0.55 4.94
N THR A 148 4.47 0.49 5.66
CA THR A 148 4.17 1.88 5.33
C THR A 148 4.84 2.31 4.01
N PRO A 149 4.46 3.43 3.38
CA PRO A 149 5.15 3.91 2.17
C PRO A 149 6.67 4.10 2.36
N ASN A 150 7.09 4.51 3.56
CA ASN A 150 8.49 4.64 3.94
C ASN A 150 9.20 3.28 3.94
N GLU A 151 8.57 2.26 4.52
CA GLU A 151 9.10 0.90 4.52
C GLU A 151 9.09 0.27 3.11
N ILE A 152 8.06 0.53 2.29
CA ILE A 152 8.06 0.13 0.88
C ILE A 152 9.26 0.75 0.16
N ALA A 153 9.53 2.04 0.38
CA ALA A 153 10.67 2.73 -0.22
C ALA A 153 12.01 2.16 0.28
N TRP A 154 12.09 1.81 1.56
CA TRP A 154 13.29 1.26 2.19
C TRP A 154 13.61 -0.17 1.73
N TYR A 155 12.63 -1.06 1.78
CA TYR A 155 12.78 -2.47 1.42
C TYR A 155 12.62 -2.71 -0.10
N LYS A 156 12.10 -1.72 -0.84
CA LYS A 156 11.88 -1.74 -2.29
C LYS A 156 10.96 -2.88 -2.73
N LYS A 157 9.95 -3.16 -1.91
CA LYS A 157 8.97 -4.25 -2.08
C LYS A 157 7.75 -4.02 -1.20
N GLY A 158 6.66 -4.68 -1.52
CA GLY A 158 5.43 -4.69 -0.72
C GLY A 158 4.46 -5.72 -1.25
N ASP A 159 3.49 -6.11 -0.44
CA ASP A 159 2.43 -7.04 -0.80
C ASP A 159 1.13 -6.32 -1.21
N CYS A 160 -0.01 -7.02 -1.16
CA CYS A 160 -1.26 -6.54 -1.75
C CYS A 160 -1.83 -5.30 -1.06
N ASP A 161 -1.86 -5.26 0.26
CA ASP A 161 -2.52 -4.17 0.99
C ASP A 161 -1.60 -2.96 1.17
N THR A 162 -0.31 -3.18 1.36
CA THR A 162 0.72 -2.13 1.41
C THR A 162 0.78 -1.35 0.11
N LYS A 163 0.83 -2.04 -1.03
CA LYS A 163 0.81 -1.42 -2.36
C LYS A 163 -0.52 -0.74 -2.65
N SER A 164 -1.65 -1.34 -2.24
CA SER A 164 -2.97 -0.72 -2.39
C SER A 164 -3.09 0.58 -1.60
N MET A 165 -2.65 0.60 -0.35
CA MET A 165 -2.68 1.80 0.50
C MET A 165 -1.73 2.88 -0.02
N PHE A 166 -0.57 2.51 -0.57
CA PHE A 166 0.32 3.48 -1.21
C PHE A 166 -0.33 4.14 -2.44
N ILE A 167 -1.00 3.36 -3.29
CA ILE A 167 -1.78 3.90 -4.42
C ILE A 167 -2.87 4.84 -3.92
N VAL A 168 -3.66 4.42 -2.91
CA VAL A 168 -4.73 5.25 -2.33
C VAL A 168 -4.17 6.55 -1.78
N LEU A 169 -3.07 6.53 -1.04
CA LEU A 169 -2.44 7.74 -0.50
C LEU A 169 -2.10 8.75 -1.61
N VAL A 170 -1.42 8.31 -2.67
CA VAL A 170 -1.03 9.19 -3.78
C VAL A 170 -2.25 9.70 -4.54
N LEU A 171 -3.22 8.84 -4.85
CA LEU A 171 -4.45 9.23 -5.54
C LEU A 171 -5.27 10.23 -4.72
N ARG A 172 -5.43 10.02 -3.41
CA ARG A 172 -6.15 10.94 -2.52
C ARG A 172 -5.44 12.30 -2.43
N ARG A 173 -4.10 12.34 -2.42
CA ARG A 173 -3.33 13.59 -2.50
C ARG A 173 -3.55 14.35 -3.81
N LEU A 174 -3.74 13.62 -4.90
CA LEU A 174 -4.04 14.18 -6.22
C LEU A 174 -5.54 14.55 -6.41
N GLY A 175 -6.35 14.43 -5.35
CA GLY A 175 -7.76 14.84 -5.35
C GLY A 175 -8.75 13.77 -5.83
N TYR A 176 -8.31 12.53 -6.05
CA TYR A 176 -9.21 11.44 -6.40
C TYR A 176 -9.97 10.94 -5.18
N ASP A 177 -11.15 10.38 -5.41
CA ASP A 177 -11.90 9.61 -4.41
C ASP A 177 -11.51 8.13 -4.57
N ALA A 178 -10.83 7.58 -3.57
CA ALA A 178 -10.27 6.24 -3.59
C ALA A 178 -10.43 5.58 -2.22
N CYS A 179 -10.61 4.27 -2.21
CA CYS A 179 -10.83 3.45 -1.04
C CYS A 179 -10.04 2.14 -1.16
N ILE A 180 -10.10 1.31 -0.11
CA ILE A 180 -9.56 -0.04 -0.14
C ILE A 180 -10.70 -1.03 -0.37
N TYR A 181 -10.49 -1.98 -1.28
CA TYR A 181 -11.24 -3.21 -1.34
C TYR A 181 -10.55 -4.24 -0.46
N TYR A 182 -11.31 -4.86 0.44
CA TYR A 182 -10.83 -5.92 1.34
C TYR A 182 -11.67 -7.18 1.14
N SER A 183 -11.03 -8.34 1.08
CA SER A 183 -11.72 -9.63 1.11
C SER A 183 -11.05 -10.58 2.07
N ALA A 184 -11.77 -10.95 3.14
CA ALA A 184 -11.34 -12.01 4.04
C ALA A 184 -11.31 -13.38 3.34
N GLU A 185 -12.29 -13.65 2.45
CA GLU A 185 -12.36 -14.92 1.72
C GLU A 185 -11.22 -15.12 0.74
N TYR A 186 -10.79 -14.04 0.05
CA TYR A 186 -9.65 -14.11 -0.86
C TYR A 186 -8.31 -13.84 -0.18
N GLY A 187 -8.32 -13.38 1.09
CA GLY A 187 -7.12 -12.96 1.79
C GLY A 187 -6.36 -11.87 1.03
N HIS A 188 -7.10 -10.93 0.42
CA HIS A 188 -6.53 -9.99 -0.56
C HIS A 188 -7.07 -8.58 -0.36
N ALA A 189 -6.26 -7.59 -0.77
CA ALA A 189 -6.62 -6.19 -0.79
C ALA A 189 -6.31 -5.56 -2.15
N MET A 190 -7.20 -4.67 -2.58
CA MET A 190 -7.11 -3.95 -3.86
C MET A 190 -7.50 -2.48 -3.64
N VAL A 191 -7.36 -1.66 -4.68
CA VAL A 191 -7.85 -0.28 -4.66
C VAL A 191 -9.23 -0.20 -5.29
N GLY A 192 -10.13 0.57 -4.66
CA GLY A 192 -11.36 1.03 -5.27
C GLY A 192 -11.22 2.48 -5.70
N LEU A 193 -11.39 2.79 -6.98
CA LEU A 193 -11.20 4.15 -7.51
C LEU A 193 -12.49 4.68 -8.13
N SER A 194 -12.97 5.83 -7.64
CA SER A 194 -14.10 6.53 -8.22
C SER A 194 -13.62 7.44 -9.36
N ILE A 195 -13.73 6.93 -10.58
CA ILE A 195 -13.34 7.61 -11.82
C ILE A 195 -14.24 7.18 -12.98
N SER A 196 -14.32 7.97 -14.05
CA SER A 196 -14.94 7.52 -15.30
C SER A 196 -14.06 6.45 -15.96
N ALA A 197 -14.44 5.18 -15.80
CA ALA A 197 -13.77 4.02 -16.37
C ALA A 197 -14.80 2.97 -16.83
N SER A 198 -14.31 1.84 -17.33
CA SER A 198 -15.10 0.65 -17.69
C SER A 198 -14.63 -0.54 -16.86
N GLY A 199 -15.40 -1.63 -16.87
CA GLY A 199 -15.05 -2.86 -16.16
C GLY A 199 -15.77 -3.00 -14.83
N THR A 200 -15.17 -3.75 -13.92
CA THR A 200 -15.80 -4.19 -12.66
C THR A 200 -15.72 -3.09 -11.61
N TYR A 201 -16.83 -2.85 -10.92
CA TYR A 201 -16.93 -1.88 -9.83
C TYR A 201 -17.94 -2.34 -8.76
N LYS A 202 -17.92 -1.71 -7.59
CA LYS A 202 -19.05 -1.70 -6.65
C LYS A 202 -19.53 -0.29 -6.41
N GLU A 203 -20.82 -0.14 -6.11
CA GLU A 203 -21.41 1.15 -5.76
C GLU A 203 -21.36 1.35 -4.24
N TYR A 204 -21.00 2.57 -3.83
CA TYR A 204 -21.01 3.00 -2.43
C TYR A 204 -21.28 4.50 -2.39
N ASN A 205 -22.22 4.93 -1.54
CA ASN A 205 -22.65 6.33 -1.45
C ASN A 205 -22.92 7.01 -2.81
N ASN A 206 -23.65 6.33 -3.69
CA ASN A 206 -24.01 6.79 -5.04
C ASN A 206 -22.81 7.06 -5.98
N LYS A 207 -21.64 6.50 -5.67
CA LYS A 207 -20.46 6.53 -6.55
C LYS A 207 -20.06 5.11 -6.94
N LYS A 208 -19.50 4.97 -8.14
CA LYS A 208 -18.89 3.73 -8.62
C LYS A 208 -17.42 3.72 -8.24
N TYR A 209 -16.99 2.68 -7.55
CA TYR A 209 -15.58 2.44 -7.25
C TYR A 209 -15.10 1.27 -8.10
N TYR A 210 -14.25 1.53 -9.10
CA TYR A 210 -13.71 0.51 -9.98
C TYR A 210 -12.60 -0.26 -9.28
N PHE A 211 -12.56 -1.58 -9.46
CA PHE A 211 -11.48 -2.41 -8.94
C PHE A 211 -10.16 -2.06 -9.62
N VAL A 212 -9.09 -2.04 -8.83
CA VAL A 212 -7.72 -1.82 -9.31
C VAL A 212 -6.83 -2.83 -8.59
N GLU A 213 -6.40 -3.85 -9.32
CA GLU A 213 -5.44 -4.84 -8.84
C GLU A 213 -4.05 -4.21 -8.72
N SER A 214 -3.48 -4.21 -7.52
CA SER A 214 -2.25 -3.48 -7.19
C SER A 214 -1.00 -4.35 -7.23
N THR A 215 -1.15 -5.67 -7.19
CA THR A 215 -0.08 -6.63 -6.89
C THR A 215 1.00 -6.69 -7.96
N TYR A 216 0.61 -6.81 -9.23
CA TYR A 216 1.52 -7.01 -10.36
C TYR A 216 1.20 -6.07 -11.52
N PRO A 217 2.18 -5.76 -12.40
CA PRO A 217 1.90 -5.04 -13.63
C PRO A 217 0.96 -5.82 -14.55
N GLY A 218 0.12 -5.10 -15.27
CA GLY A 218 -0.68 -5.61 -16.39
C GLY A 218 -2.17 -5.40 -16.21
N TRP A 219 -2.60 -5.19 -14.96
CA TRP A 219 -3.99 -4.90 -14.62
C TRP A 219 -4.34 -3.44 -14.84
N LYS A 220 -5.48 -3.20 -15.49
CA LYS A 220 -6.07 -1.89 -15.73
C LYS A 220 -7.15 -1.60 -14.70
N ILE A 221 -7.59 -0.35 -14.65
CA ILE A 221 -8.75 0.06 -13.85
C ILE A 221 -9.98 -0.69 -14.37
N GLY A 222 -10.69 -1.36 -13.48
CA GLY A 222 -11.84 -2.20 -13.76
C GLY A 222 -11.52 -3.68 -14.00
N ASP A 223 -10.24 -4.06 -14.10
CA ASP A 223 -9.88 -5.47 -14.19
C ASP A 223 -9.97 -6.13 -12.80
N LEU A 224 -10.45 -7.37 -12.78
CA LEU A 224 -10.53 -8.21 -11.59
C LEU A 224 -10.05 -9.62 -11.97
N PRO A 225 -9.12 -10.23 -11.22
CA PRO A 225 -8.67 -11.58 -11.52
C PRO A 225 -9.85 -12.57 -11.51
N PRO A 226 -10.00 -13.47 -12.50
CA PRO A 226 -11.16 -14.38 -12.58
C PRO A 226 -11.38 -15.22 -11.32
N GLN A 227 -10.29 -15.66 -10.67
CA GLN A 227 -10.33 -16.43 -9.43
C GLN A 227 -10.86 -15.62 -8.22
N MET A 228 -10.88 -14.29 -8.33
CA MET A 228 -11.42 -13.35 -7.33
C MET A 228 -12.66 -12.61 -7.84
N GLY A 229 -13.33 -13.14 -8.87
CA GLY A 229 -14.38 -12.48 -9.62
C GLY A 229 -15.73 -12.31 -8.91
N ASP A 230 -15.97 -12.99 -7.78
CA ASP A 230 -17.21 -12.82 -7.03
C ASP A 230 -17.17 -11.54 -6.19
N THR A 231 -17.71 -10.47 -6.76
CA THR A 231 -17.74 -9.14 -6.13
C THR A 231 -18.51 -9.09 -4.82
N LYS A 232 -19.33 -10.10 -4.47
CA LYS A 232 -20.03 -10.15 -3.18
C LYS A 232 -19.06 -10.40 -2.01
N LYS A 233 -17.92 -11.04 -2.27
CA LYS A 233 -16.88 -11.37 -1.28
C LYS A 233 -15.93 -10.20 -0.96
N TRP A 234 -16.15 -9.06 -1.61
CA TRP A 234 -15.35 -7.86 -1.48
C TRP A 234 -16.10 -6.80 -0.70
N MET A 235 -15.48 -6.25 0.34
CA MET A 235 -15.99 -5.15 1.14
C MET A 235 -15.26 -3.86 0.78
N ILE A 236 -16.00 -2.74 0.76
CA ILE A 236 -15.39 -1.42 0.63
C ILE A 236 -15.00 -0.93 2.02
N VAL A 237 -13.73 -0.61 2.20
CA VAL A 237 -13.21 0.15 3.34
C VAL A 237 -13.05 1.60 2.90
N PRO A 238 -14.01 2.49 3.24
CA PRO A 238 -13.93 3.89 2.84
C PRO A 238 -12.82 4.61 3.62
N ILE A 239 -12.05 5.45 2.92
CA ILE A 239 -11.04 6.33 3.51
C ILE A 239 -11.60 7.75 3.54
N LYS A 240 -11.68 8.33 4.73
CA LYS A 240 -12.25 9.66 4.97
C LYS A 240 -11.15 10.70 5.05
#